data_AF-A0A951DXA5-F1
#
_entry.id   AF-A0A951DXA5-F1
#
_cell.length_a   1.000
_cell.length_b   1.000
_cell.length_c   1.000
_cell.angle_alpha   90.00
_cell.angle_beta   90.00
_cell.angle_gamma   90.00
#
_symmetry.space_group_name_H-M   'P 1'
#
loop_
_entity.id
_entity.type
_entity.pdbx_description
1 polymer ?
#
loop_
_entity_poly.entity_id
_entity_poly.type
_entity_poly.pdbx_seq_one_letter_code
_entity_poly.pdbx_strand_id
1 'polypeptide(L)' 'MSDALLPYYDRELNALRRLAGEFAAEHPKIAGRLRLAPDVVDDPHVARL' A
#
# COMPACT_ATOMS: atom_id res chain seq x y z
N MET A 1 -23.53 5.86 -5.25
CA MET A 1 -23.30 4.80 -4.24
C MET A 1 -21.81 4.48 -4.04
N SER A 2 -20.92 4.83 -4.98
CA SER A 2 -19.47 4.65 -4.89
C SER A 2 -18.74 5.69 -4.02
N ASP A 3 -19.17 6.96 -4.01
CA ASP A 3 -18.49 8.03 -3.25
C ASP A 3 -18.47 7.82 -1.73
N ALA A 4 -19.45 7.10 -1.18
CA ALA A 4 -19.48 6.81 0.26
C ALA A 4 -18.47 5.73 0.67
N LEU A 5 -18.06 4.86 -0.27
CA LEU A 5 -17.12 3.76 -0.02
C LEU A 5 -15.67 4.17 -0.23
N LEU A 6 -15.44 5.20 -1.05
CA LEU A 6 -14.12 5.77 -1.33
C LEU A 6 -13.32 6.11 -0.05
N PRO A 7 -13.87 6.86 0.93
CA PRO A 7 -13.13 7.18 2.15
C PRO A 7 -12.88 5.98 3.08
N TYR A 8 -13.56 4.85 2.90
CA TYR A 8 -13.24 3.61 3.61
C TYR A 8 -12.10 2.87 2.89
N TYR A 9 -12.19 2.80 1.56
CA TYR A 9 -11.13 2.24 0.73
C TYR A 9 -9.79 2.96 0.95
N ASP A 10 -9.78 4.29 0.95
CA ASP A 10 -8.55 5.07 1.18
C ASP A 10 -7.96 4.86 2.58
N ARG A 11 -8.82 4.68 3.60
CA ARG A 11 -8.38 4.38 4.96
C ARG A 11 -7.70 3.02 5.05
N GLU A 12 -8.33 1.99 4.49
CA GLU A 12 -7.78 0.63 4.45
C GLU A 12 -6.49 0.58 3.61
N LEU A 13 -6.48 1.24 2.46
CA LEU A 13 -5.30 1.33 1.60
C LEU A 13 -4.11 1.98 2.31
N ASN A 14 -4.34 3.07 3.04
CA ASN A 14 -3.30 3.72 3.83
C ASN A 14 -2.82 2.85 5.00
N ALA A 15 -3.72 2.13 5.67
CA ALA A 15 -3.35 1.18 6.72
C ALA A 15 -2.46 0.06 6.16
N LEU A 16 -2.84 -0.50 5.00
CA LEU A 16 -2.11 -1.58 4.34
C LEU A 16 -0.72 -1.14 3.87
N ARG A 17 -0.59 0.09 3.35
CA ARG A 17 0.70 0.71 3.02
C ARG A 17 1.61 0.88 4.24
N ARG A 18 1.06 1.36 5.35
CA ARG A 18 1.83 1.51 6.59
C ARG A 18 2.34 0.17 7.11
N LEU A 19 1.47 -0.83 7.18
CA LEU A 19 1.83 -2.19 7.60
C LEU A 19 2.86 -2.82 6.66
N ALA A 20 2.72 -2.62 5.35
CA ALA A 20 3.70 -3.05 4.36
C ALA A 20 5.07 -2.41 4.58
N GLY A 21 5.13 -1.12 4.90
CA GLY A 21 6.36 -0.41 5.21
C GLY A 21 7.02 -0.91 6.50
N GLU A 22 6.23 -1.11 7.56
CA GLU A 22 6.70 -1.68 8.84
C GLU A 22 7.23 -3.11 8.63
N PHE A 23 6.51 -3.95 7.89
CA PHE A 23 6.95 -5.29 7.50
C PHE A 23 8.24 -5.26 6.66
N ALA A 24 8.36 -4.30 5.74
CA ALA A 24 9.55 -4.16 4.93
C ALA A 24 10.79 -3.75 5.73
N ALA A 25 10.61 -2.91 6.74
CA ALA A 25 11.67 -2.52 7.67
C ALA A 25 12.11 -3.71 8.56
N GLU A 26 11.16 -4.52 9.05
CA GLU A 26 11.46 -5.67 9.89
C GLU A 26 12.03 -6.87 9.11
N HIS A 27 11.59 -7.05 7.86
CA HIS A 27 11.96 -8.19 7.01
C HIS A 27 12.48 -7.77 5.62
N PRO A 28 13.62 -7.06 5.53
CA PRO A 28 14.12 -6.49 4.27
C PRO A 28 14.40 -7.53 3.19
N LYS A 29 14.85 -8.74 3.56
CA LYS A 29 15.11 -9.84 2.60
C LYS A 29 13.83 -10.39 1.96
N ILE A 30 12.73 -10.44 2.70
CA ILE A 30 11.45 -10.96 2.21
C ILE A 30 10.72 -9.83 1.46
N ALA A 31 10.75 -8.61 1.98
CA ALA A 31 10.14 -7.45 1.35
C ALA A 31 10.76 -7.09 -0.01
N GLY A 32 12.08 -7.22 -0.15
CA GLY A 32 12.74 -7.08 -1.46
C GLY A 32 12.29 -8.12 -2.49
N ARG A 33 11.89 -9.34 -2.05
CA ARG A 33 11.31 -10.36 -2.94
C ARG A 33 9.85 -10.07 -3.27
N LEU A 34 9.13 -9.46 -2.34
CA LEU A 34 7.74 -9.07 -2.51
C LEU A 34 7.56 -7.73 -3.25
N ARG A 35 8.67 -7.04 -3.59
CA ARG A 35 8.68 -5.66 -4.15
C ARG A 35 7.89 -4.66 -3.30
N LEU A 36 7.79 -4.91 -1.99
CA LEU A 36 7.27 -3.95 -1.03
C LEU A 36 8.37 -2.93 -0.75
N ALA A 37 8.65 -2.06 -1.73
CA ALA A 37 9.52 -0.91 -1.53
C ALA A 37 8.64 0.31 -1.24
N PRO A 38 9.02 1.18 -0.29
CA PRO A 38 8.24 2.37 0.06
C PRO A 38 7.98 3.31 -1.12
N ASP A 39 8.86 3.28 -2.14
CA ASP A 39 8.78 4.11 -3.35
C ASP A 39 8.17 3.41 -4.58
N VAL A 40 7.85 2.12 -4.50
CA VAL A 40 7.37 1.35 -5.67
C VAL A 40 5.92 0.93 -5.44
N VAL A 41 5.02 1.90 -5.54
CA VAL A 41 3.61 1.63 -5.84
C VAL A 41 3.48 1.67 -7.36
N ASP A 42 3.87 0.59 -8.00
CA ASP A 42 3.83 0.42 -9.47
C ASP A 42 2.42 0.05 -9.96
N ASP A 43 1.38 0.49 -9.23
CA ASP A 43 0.01 0.31 -9.65
C ASP A 43 -0.55 1.67 -10.12
N PRO A 44 -0.52 1.93 -11.44
CA PRO A 44 -1.02 3.18 -12.02
C PRO A 44 -2.52 3.40 -11.76
N HIS A 45 -3.26 2.40 -11.28
CA HIS A 45 -4.65 2.56 -10.87
C HIS A 45 -4.79 3.06 -9.43
N VAL A 46 -3.82 2.79 -8.56
CA VAL A 46 -3.84 3.25 -7.15
C VAL A 46 -3.31 4.68 -7.02
N ALA A 47 -2.42 5.12 -7.92
CA ALA A 47 -1.93 6.50 -7.96
C ALA A 47 -2.95 7.49 -8.59
N ARG A 48 -4.06 6.98 -9.15
CA ARG A 48 -4.97 7.77 -10.01
C ARG A 48 -6.42 7.81 -9.54
N LEU A 49 -6.70 7.40 -8.30
CA LEU A 49 -7.97 7.66 -7.63
C LEU A 49 -7.78 8.79 -6.62
#